data_AF-A0A3B8VTI0-F1
#
_entry.id   AF-A0A3B8VTI0-F1
#
_cell.length_a   1.000
_cell.length_b   1.000
_cell.length_c   1.000
_cell.angle_alpha   90.00
_cell.angle_beta   90.00
_cell.angle_gamma   90.00
#
_symmetry.space_group_name_H-M   'P 1'
#
loop_
_entity.id
_entity.type
_entity.pdbx_description
1 polymer ?
#
loop_
_entity_poly.entity_id
_entity_poly.type
_entity_poly.pdbx_seq_one_letter_code
_entity_poly.pdbx_strand_id
1 'polypeptide(L)' 'LTPRELLRLQGFPEDFELDSNYSQARKLTGNAVPVPMVQSVIKEVVDVVKRTEVAGIGSKA' A
#
# COMPACT_ATOMS: atom_id res chain seq x y z
N LEU A 1 -1.23 20.62 8.78
CA LEU A 1 -1.35 19.17 8.52
C LEU A 1 -0.74 18.43 9.69
N THR A 2 -1.56 17.85 10.56
CA THR A 2 -1.12 16.96 11.63
C THR A 2 -0.62 15.63 11.03
N PRO A 3 0.21 14.85 11.75
CA PRO A 3 0.61 13.50 11.30
C PRO A 3 -0.61 12.63 10.92
N ARG A 4 -1.72 12.78 11.66
CA ARG A 4 -2.96 12.08 11.36
C ARG A 4 -3.56 12.50 10.03
N GLU A 5 -3.60 13.79 9.72
CA GLU A 5 -4.09 14.30 8.43
C GLU A 5 -3.20 13.83 7.27
N LEU A 6 -1.88 13.77 7.45
CA LEU A 6 -0.96 13.25 6.44
C LEU A 6 -1.20 11.77 6.14
N LEU A 7 -1.45 10.96 7.16
CA LEU A 7 -1.80 9.55 6.98
C LEU A 7 -3.16 9.37 6.30
N ARG A 8 -4.16 10.20 6.64
CA ARG A 8 -5.48 10.20 5.97
C ARG A 8 -5.34 10.54 4.49
N LEU A 9 -4.50 11.51 4.13
CA LEU A 9 -4.24 11.85 2.73
C LEU A 9 -3.63 10.67 1.95
N GLN A 10 -2.81 9.86 2.60
CA GLN A 10 -2.23 8.65 2.01
C GLN A 10 -3.20 7.44 2.02
N GLY A 11 -4.39 7.58 2.60
CA GLY A 11 -5.39 6.51 2.67
C GLY A 11 -5.13 5.46 3.74
N PHE A 12 -4.31 5.78 4.75
CA PHE A 12 -4.12 4.88 5.89
C PHE A 12 -5.40 4.81 6.75
N PRO A 13 -5.67 3.64 7.37
CA PRO A 13 -6.74 3.47 8.34
C PRO A 13 -6.66 4.45 9.53
N GLU A 14 -7.80 4.72 10.18
CA GLU A 14 -7.89 5.65 11.31
C GLU A 14 -7.18 5.14 12.57
N ASP A 15 -7.12 3.83 12.74
CA ASP A 15 -6.44 3.10 13.81
C ASP A 15 -4.95 2.90 13.54
N PHE A 16 -4.43 3.32 12.38
CA PHE A 16 -3.00 3.23 12.09
C PHE A 16 -2.22 4.27 12.88
N GLU A 17 -1.36 3.81 13.79
CA GLU A 17 -0.50 4.67 14.59
C GLU A 17 0.91 4.78 13.99
N LEU A 18 1.50 5.97 14.09
CA LEU A 18 2.85 6.25 13.64
C LEU A 18 3.67 6.79 14.81
N ASP A 19 4.47 5.94 15.44
CA ASP A 19 5.37 6.31 16.53
C ASP A 19 6.60 7.06 15.98
N SER A 20 6.40 8.32 15.61
CA SER A 20 7.45 9.17 15.08
C SER A 20 7.17 10.65 15.37
N ASN A 21 8.23 11.44 15.45
CA ASN A 21 8.07 12.89 15.59
C ASN A 21 7.51 13.51 14.30
N TYR A 22 7.03 14.76 14.40
CA TYR A 22 6.39 15.45 13.28
C TYR A 22 7.22 15.51 11.98
N SER A 23 8.54 15.72 12.10
CA SER A 23 9.44 15.78 10.94
C SER A 23 9.57 14.43 10.24
N GLN A 24 9.72 13.36 11.03
CA GLN A 24 9.76 11.99 10.51
C GLN A 24 8.42 11.59 9.90
N ALA A 25 7.30 11.91 10.55
CA ALA A 25 5.97 11.63 10.04
C ALA A 25 5.79 12.22 8.64
N ARG A 26 6.16 13.50 8.44
CA ARG A 26 6.09 14.15 7.13
C ARG A 26 6.96 13.47 6.08
N LYS A 27 8.17 13.05 6.44
CA LYS A 27 9.08 12.35 5.52
C LYS A 27 8.54 10.98 5.13
N LEU A 28 8.04 10.21 6.10
CA LEU A 28 7.48 8.88 5.87
C LEU A 28 6.20 8.96 5.03
N THR A 29 5.26 9.82 5.40
CA THR A 29 4.01 10.00 4.64
C THR A 29 4.23 10.63 3.27
N GLY A 30 5.28 11.44 3.11
CA GLY A 30 5.61 12.07 1.82
C GLY A 30 6.30 11.11 0.85
N ASN A 31 7.09 10.16 1.36
CA ASN A 31 7.73 9.11 0.57
C ASN A 31 6.85 7.87 0.39
N ALA A 32 5.78 7.74 1.17
CA ALA A 32 4.82 6.65 1.06
C ALA A 32 4.03 6.74 -0.24
N VAL A 33 3.74 5.57 -0.80
CA VAL A 33 2.76 5.44 -1.89
C VAL A 33 1.36 5.37 -1.26
N PRO A 34 0.35 6.08 -1.78
CA PRO A 34 -1.01 6.00 -1.26
C PRO A 34 -1.54 4.57 -1.26
N VAL A 35 -2.15 4.18 -0.15
CA VAL A 35 -2.80 2.87 0.05
C VAL A 35 -3.75 2.48 -1.11
N PRO A 36 -4.64 3.36 -1.61
CA PRO A 36 -5.55 2.98 -2.70
C PRO A 36 -4.83 2.65 -4.02
N MET A 37 -3.68 3.28 -4.30
CA MET A 37 -2.88 2.93 -5.48
C MET A 37 -2.29 1.53 -5.34
N VAL A 38 -1.69 1.22 -4.19
CA VAL A 38 -1.11 -0.10 -3.94
C VAL A 38 -2.18 -1.19 -4.03
N GLN A 39 -3.38 -0.96 -3.48
CA GLN A 39 -4.51 -1.87 -3.60
C GLN A 39 -4.89 -2.16 -5.05
N SER A 40 -4.89 -1.14 -5.90
CA SER A 40 -5.22 -1.27 -7.32
C SER A 40 -4.16 -2.09 -8.07
N VAL A 41 -2.89 -1.84 -7.81
CA VAL A 41 -1.78 -2.60 -8.41
C VAL A 41 -1.81 -4.07 -7.96
N ILE A 42 -1.99 -4.32 -6.65
CA ILE A 42 -2.06 -5.68 -6.11
C ILE A 42 -3.23 -6.45 -6.72
N LYS A 43 -4.38 -5.80 -6.93
CA LYS A 43 -5.54 -6.43 -7.59
C LYS A 43 -5.17 -6.96 -8.97
N GLU A 44 -4.53 -6.14 -9.81
CA GLU A 44 -4.10 -6.56 -11.14
C GLU A 44 -3.04 -7.68 -11.09
N VAL A 45 -2.09 -7.59 -10.16
CA VAL A 45 -1.09 -8.65 -9.95
C VAL A 45 -1.76 -9.97 -9.58
N VAL A 46 -2.70 -9.95 -8.64
CA VAL A 46 -3.45 -11.15 -8.23
C VAL A 46 -4.26 -11.72 -9.40
N ASP A 47 -4.88 -10.86 -10.21
CA ASP A 47 -5.63 -11.31 -11.39
C ASP A 47 -4.73 -11.99 -12.42
N VAL A 48 -3.52 -11.48 -12.64
CA VAL A 48 -2.51 -12.12 -13.50
C VAL A 48 -2.08 -13.46 -12.91
N VAL A 49 -1.73 -13.51 -11.62
CA VAL A 49 -1.30 -14.75 -10.95
C VAL A 49 -2.37 -15.83 -11.09
N LYS A 50 -3.63 -15.51 -10.79
CA LYS A 50 -4.76 -16.44 -10.97
C LYS A 50 -4.89 -16.94 -12.40
N ARG A 51 -4.74 -16.06 -13.40
CA ARG A 51 -4.77 -16.48 -14.82
C ARG A 51 -3.62 -17.43 -15.15
N THR A 52 -2.43 -17.21 -14.61
CA THR A 52 -1.25 -18.07 -14.86
C THR A 52 -1.34 -19.43 -14.18
N GLU A 53 -1.95 -19.50 -13.00
CA GLU A 53 -2.25 -20.77 -12.29
C GLU A 53 -3.29 -21.59 -13.07
N VAL A 54 -4.37 -20.94 -13.53
CA VAL A 54 -5.41 -21.59 -14.35
C VAL A 54 -4.88 -22.02 -15.72
N ALA A 55 -3.91 -21.30 -16.28
CA ALA A 55 -3.23 -21.67 -17.52
C ALA A 55 -2.17 -22.78 -17.36
N GLY A 56 -1.97 -23.33 -16.15
CA GLY A 56 -1.06 -24.46 -15.91
C GLY A 56 0.43 -24.14 -16.05
N ILE A 57 0.81 -22.86 -15.98
CA ILE A 57 2.20 -22.42 -16.18
C ILE A 57 2.97 -22.40 -14.85
N GLY A 58 2.28 -22.58 -13.72
CA GLY A 58 2.84 -22.53 -12.36
C GLY A 58 3.12 -23.89 -11.73
N SER A 59 3.83 -24.80 -12.41
CA SER A 59 4.48 -25.95 -11.75
C SER A 59 5.76 -26.35 -12.47
N LYS A 60 6.80 -25.52 -12.37
CA LYS A 60 8.20 -25.95 -12.41
C LYS A 60 9.06 -25.01 -11.58
N ALA A 61 9.16 -25.30 -10.29
CA ALA A 61 10.35 -25.10 -9.46
C ALA A 61 10.17 -25.92 -8.18
#